data_AF-A0A6B3FKA0-F1
#
_entry.id   AF-A0A6B3FKA0-F1
#
_cell.length_a   1.000
_cell.length_b   1.000
_cell.length_c   1.000
_cell.angle_alpha   90.00
_cell.angle_beta   90.00
_cell.angle_gamma   90.00
#
_symmetry.space_group_name_H-M   'P 1'
#
loop_
_entity.id
_entity.type
_entity.pdbx_description
1 polymer ?
#
loop_
_entity_poly.entity_id
_entity_poly.type
_entity_poly.pdbx_seq_one_letter_code
_entity_poly.pdbx_strand_id
1 'polypeptide(L)' 'AAARRVNGAFTAGVVGADPTGNPPWLATEYVRGMALGAAVETHGPWSVEYVLRLGAGLAEALTRIHAV' A
#
# COMPACT_ATOMS: atom_id res chain seq x y z
N ALA A 1 -16.32 -1.94 -8.87
CA ALA A 1 -15.50 -3.11 -8.48
C ALA A 1 -15.02 -2.93 -7.04
N ALA A 2 -14.84 -4.03 -6.28
CA ALA A 2 -14.45 -4.01 -4.87
C ALA A 2 -13.15 -3.24 -4.60
N ALA A 3 -12.19 -3.29 -5.52
CA ALA A 3 -10.90 -2.59 -5.39
C ALA A 3 -11.01 -1.07 -5.18
N ARG A 4 -12.04 -0.40 -5.74
CA ARG A 4 -12.25 1.06 -5.54
C ARG A 4 -12.84 1.40 -4.18
N ARG A 5 -13.28 0.40 -3.41
CA ARG A 5 -13.81 0.59 -2.04
C ARG A 5 -12.69 0.55 -0.99
N VAL A 6 -11.53 0.02 -1.34
CA VAL A 6 -10.32 0.06 -0.52
C VAL A 6 -9.62 1.40 -0.76
N ASN A 7 -10.05 2.43 -0.04
CA ASN A 7 -9.34 3.70 0.05
C ASN A 7 -9.06 3.99 1.52
N GLY A 8 -7.82 4.29 1.89
CA GLY A 8 -7.47 4.51 3.29
C GLY A 8 -6.04 4.95 3.51
N ALA A 9 -5.77 5.41 4.74
CA ALA A 9 -4.41 5.67 5.19
C ALA A 9 -3.56 4.41 4.97
N PHE A 10 -2.32 4.60 4.50
CA PHE A 10 -1.32 3.55 4.25
C PHE A 10 -1.62 2.57 3.10
N THR A 11 -2.63 2.83 2.27
CA THR A 11 -2.85 2.11 0.99
C THR A 11 -2.77 3.08 -0.19
N ALA A 12 -2.19 2.67 -1.32
CA ALA A 12 -2.27 3.45 -2.56
C ALA A 12 -3.66 3.28 -3.17
N GLY A 13 -4.43 4.37 -3.29
CA GLY A 13 -5.80 4.32 -3.80
C GLY A 13 -5.87 3.90 -5.27
N VAL A 14 -6.98 3.28 -5.68
CA VAL A 14 -7.25 2.97 -7.10
C VAL A 14 -7.87 4.19 -7.78
N VAL A 15 -7.15 4.80 -8.71
CA VAL A 15 -7.61 5.99 -9.46
C VAL A 15 -8.31 5.65 -10.77
N GLY A 16 -8.09 4.44 -11.30
CA GLY A 16 -8.74 3.96 -12.51
C GLY A 16 -8.55 2.46 -12.68
N ALA A 17 -9.47 1.80 -13.38
CA ALA A 17 -9.34 0.39 -13.74
C ALA A 17 -10.27 0.06 -14.90
N ASP A 18 -9.80 -0.81 -15.80
CA ASP A 18 -10.61 -1.50 -16.79
C ASP A 18 -10.19 -2.98 -16.86
N PRO A 19 -10.93 -3.89 -16.22
CA PRO A 19 -10.64 -5.32 -16.26
C PRO A 19 -11.01 -5.96 -17.60
N THR A 20 -11.77 -5.27 -18.46
CA THR A 20 -12.22 -5.74 -19.77
C THR A 20 -11.43 -5.14 -20.94
N GLY A 21 -10.49 -4.23 -20.66
CA GLY A 21 -9.63 -3.61 -21.65
C GLY A 21 -8.68 -4.60 -22.33
N ASN A 22 -8.02 -4.17 -23.41
CA ASN A 22 -7.02 -4.96 -24.12
C ASN A 22 -5.70 -4.18 -24.29
N PRO A 23 -4.71 -4.36 -23.38
CA PRO A 23 -4.73 -5.27 -22.23
C PRO A 23 -5.58 -4.75 -21.05
N PRO A 24 -6.03 -5.62 -20.13
CA PRO A 24 -6.65 -5.21 -18.88
C PRO A 24 -5.69 -4.34 -18.07
N TRP A 25 -6.21 -3.31 -17.39
CA TRP A 25 -5.36 -2.35 -16.67
C TRP A 25 -5.96 -1.87 -15.35
N LEU A 26 -5.05 -1.45 -14.45
CA LEU A 26 -5.32 -0.85 -13.15
C LEU A 26 -4.35 0.33 -12.96
N ALA A 27 -4.88 1.47 -12.55
CA ALA A 27 -4.10 2.65 -12.18
C ALA A 27 -4.29 2.93 -10.69
N THR A 28 -3.17 2.99 -9.96
CA THR A 28 -3.12 3.35 -8.54
C THR A 28 -2.42 4.67 -8.34
N GLU A 29 -2.65 5.31 -7.19
CA GLU A 29 -1.89 6.47 -6.77
C GLU A 29 -0.39 6.16 -6.76
N TYR A 30 0.41 7.10 -7.28
CA TYR A 30 1.86 7.01 -7.22
C TYR A 30 2.35 7.58 -5.88
N VAL A 31 2.96 6.71 -5.06
CA VAL A 31 3.57 7.10 -3.79
C VAL A 31 5.07 7.31 -4.00
N ARG A 32 5.53 8.55 -3.82
CA ARG A 32 6.98 8.85 -3.83
C ARG A 32 7.64 8.27 -2.58
N GLY A 33 8.66 7.46 -2.78
CA GLY A 33 9.46 6.90 -1.69
C GLY A 33 10.33 5.75 -2.16
N MET A 34 11.24 5.33 -1.28
CA MET A 34 12.01 4.10 -1.47
C MET A 34 11.15 2.90 -1.06
N ALA A 35 11.24 1.80 -1.80
CA ALA A 35 10.64 0.54 -1.36
C ALA A 35 11.24 0.10 -0.02
N LEU A 36 10.41 -0.43 0.88
CA LEU A 36 10.84 -0.82 2.22
C LEU A 36 12.05 -1.78 2.20
N GLY A 37 12.04 -2.77 1.30
CA GLY A 37 13.15 -3.71 1.14
C GLY A 37 14.47 -3.00 0.80
N ALA A 38 14.45 -2.12 -0.20
CA ALA A 38 15.62 -1.34 -0.58
C ALA A 38 16.10 -0.40 0.55
N ALA A 39 15.17 0.15 1.35
CA ALA A 39 15.52 0.97 2.49
C ALA A 39 16.26 0.18 3.57
N VAL A 40 15.81 -1.04 3.87
CA VAL A 40 16.46 -1.94 4.83
C VAL A 40 17.80 -2.46 4.30
N GLU A 41 17.88 -2.81 3.02
CA GLU A 41 19.13 -3.25 2.38
C GLU A 41 20.19 -2.14 2.40
N THR A 42 19.80 -0.90 2.11
CA THR A 42 20.73 0.24 2.02
C THR A 42 21.18 0.75 3.39
N HIS A 43 20.28 0.78 4.38
CA HIS A 43 20.52 1.44 5.67
C HIS A 43 20.63 0.48 6.86
N GLY A 44 20.43 -0.82 6.64
CA GLY A 44 20.36 -1.81 7.70
C GLY A 44 19.00 -1.84 8.43
N PRO A 45 18.88 -2.69 9.47
CA PRO A 45 17.65 -2.80 10.24
C PRO A 45 17.31 -1.50 10.96
N TRP A 46 16.02 -1.17 11.02
CA TRP A 46 15.53 0.00 11.75
C TRP A 46 15.44 -0.26 13.26
N SER A 47 15.37 0.82 14.04
CA SER A 47 15.10 0.72 15.47
C SER A 47 13.72 0.10 15.74
N VAL A 48 13.56 -0.51 16.91
CA VAL A 48 12.29 -1.13 17.34
C VAL A 48 11.12 -0.16 17.22
N GLU A 49 11.31 1.11 17.57
CA GLU A 49 10.28 2.14 17.47
C GLU A 49 9.74 2.30 16.03
N TYR A 50 10.64 2.38 15.05
CA TYR A 50 10.23 2.52 13.64
C TYR A 50 9.54 1.26 13.11
N VAL A 51 9.99 0.09 13.54
CA VAL A 51 9.34 -1.19 13.18
C VAL A 51 7.93 -1.27 13.77
N LEU A 52 7.73 -0.83 15.02
CA LEU A 52 6.41 -0.77 15.64
C LEU A 52 5.48 0.20 14.91
N ARG A 53 5.97 1.36 14.49
CA ARG A 53 5.19 2.33 13.70
C ARG A 53 4.78 1.77 12.34
N LEU A 54 5.69 1.06 11.66
CA LEU A 54 5.36 0.35 10.43
C LEU A 54 4.28 -0.72 10.68
N GLY A 55 4.45 -1.52 11.73
CA GLY A 55 3.48 -2.56 12.11
C GLY A 55 2.09 -1.99 12.39
N ALA A 56 2.00 -0.87 13.11
CA ALA A 56 0.73 -0.19 13.37
C ALA A 56 0.04 0.28 12.08
N GLY A 57 0.79 0.90 11.16
CA GLY A 57 0.26 1.33 9.85
C GLY A 57 -0.21 0.16 8.99
N LEU A 58 0.52 -0.96 8.99
CA LEU A 58 0.11 -2.19 8.30
C LEU A 58 -1.17 -2.79 8.89
N ALA A 59 -1.26 -2.87 10.22
CA ALA A 59 -2.46 -3.36 10.89
C ALA A 59 -3.67 -2.49 10.55
N GLU A 60 -3.53 -1.17 10.58
CA GLU A 60 -4.60 -0.24 10.21
C GLU A 60 -5.06 -0.43 8.76
N ALA A 61 -4.12 -0.53 7.82
CA ALA A 61 -4.43 -0.78 6.41
C ALA A 61 -5.20 -2.09 6.21
N LEU A 62 -4.73 -3.17 6.83
CA LEU A 62 -5.33 -4.51 6.72
C LEU A 62 -6.72 -4.56 7.36
N THR A 63 -6.93 -3.94 8.52
CA THR A 63 -8.25 -3.83 9.14
C THR A 63 -9.24 -3.17 8.20
N ARG A 64 -8.85 -2.09 7.53
CA ARG A 64 -9.72 -1.41 6.56
C ARG A 64 -10.01 -2.28 5.35
N ILE A 65 -8.99 -2.94 4.77
CA ILE A 65 -9.16 -3.85 3.63
C ILE A 65 -10.18 -4.95 3.96
N HIS A 66 -10.07 -5.55 5.16
CA HIS A 66 -10.95 -6.64 5.57
C HIS A 66 -12.37 -6.21 5.95
N ALA A 67 -12.64 -4.91 6.09
CA ALA A 67 -13.96 -4.40 6.43
C ALA A 67 -14.89 -4.21 5.20
N VAL A 68 -14.38 -4.45 3.99
CA VAL A 68 -15.04 -4.11 2.70
C VAL A 68 -15.73 -5.31 2.06
#